data_AF-A0AAD7K9F4-F1
#
_entry.id   AF-A0AAD7K9F4-F1
#
_cell.length_a   1.000
_cell.length_b   1.000
_cell.length_c   1.000
_cell.angle_alpha   90.00
_cell.angle_beta   90.00
_cell.angle_gamma   90.00
#
_symmetry.space_group_name_H-M   'P 1'
#
loop_
_entity.id
_entity.type
_entity.pdbx_description
1 polymer ?
#
loop_
_entity_poly.entity_id
_entity_poly.type
_entity_poly.pdbx_seq_one_letter_code
_entity_poly.pdbx_strand_id
1 'polypeptide(L)'
;MAGVLNYLALEPGYQPDPTTEPIEFLARHVKQLPTHLLLASFSSVTPKDRSRVSAIRNRRLKYLESDPPELQFSTARSTWPLLYDGQGGRGQQEGDEEKDWAAKDFLQGLTKHVGKLGTLLGGYEEEREAERFRTLRRERAEAEFVPEEESDSDDEDDEPVGRDEPMTEDDTKASFERLIRERFIYGLLEARRRTLNLANLLTSSFRRK
;
A
#
# COMPACT_ATOMS: atom_id res chain seq x y z
N MET A 1 5.18 -21.50 17.25
CA MET A 1 6.51 -21.68 16.63
C MET A 1 6.97 -23.14 16.58
N ALA A 2 6.60 -24.02 17.51
CA ALA A 2 6.99 -25.44 17.50
C ALA A 2 6.69 -26.18 16.17
N GLY A 3 5.61 -25.81 15.47
CA GLY A 3 5.30 -26.39 14.16
C GLY A 3 6.35 -26.11 13.07
N VAL A 4 7.07 -24.98 13.14
CA VAL A 4 8.13 -24.63 12.18
C VAL A 4 9.39 -25.43 12.44
N LEU A 5 9.77 -25.57 13.71
CA LEU A 5 10.92 -26.38 14.11
C LEU A 5 10.68 -27.85 13.77
N ASN A 6 9.48 -28.37 14.08
CA ASN A 6 9.09 -29.73 13.73
C ASN A 6 9.10 -29.98 12.21
N TYR A 7 8.61 -29.02 11.41
CA TYR A 7 8.61 -29.13 9.95
C TYR A 7 10.02 -29.21 9.37
N LEU A 8 10.96 -28.44 9.92
CA LEU A 8 12.37 -28.46 9.52
C LEU A 8 13.17 -29.58 10.20
N ALA A 9 12.52 -30.44 11.01
CA ALA A 9 13.15 -31.47 11.83
C ALA A 9 14.30 -30.91 12.71
N LEU A 10 14.13 -29.69 13.23
CA LEU A 10 15.09 -29.04 14.12
C LEU A 10 14.75 -29.34 15.59
N GLU A 11 15.78 -29.39 16.43
CA GLU A 11 15.61 -29.60 17.87
C GLU A 11 14.89 -28.41 18.54
N PRO A 12 14.14 -28.62 19.65
CA PRO A 12 13.43 -27.56 20.35
C PRO A 12 14.33 -26.45 20.91
N GLY A 13 15.61 -26.74 21.15
CA GLY A 13 16.62 -25.77 21.62
C GLY A 13 17.45 -25.13 20.51
N TYR A 14 17.04 -25.27 19.25
CA TYR A 14 17.79 -24.74 18.10
C TYR A 14 17.91 -23.22 18.15
N GLN A 15 19.12 -22.72 17.83
CA GLN A 15 19.41 -21.29 17.69
C GLN A 15 19.83 -20.97 16.25
N PRO A 16 19.29 -19.90 15.64
CA PRO A 16 18.38 -18.88 16.20
C PRO A 16 16.97 -19.43 16.46
N ASP A 17 16.33 -19.01 17.55
CA ASP A 17 14.92 -19.38 17.83
C ASP A 17 13.98 -18.51 16.96
N PRO A 18 13.03 -19.11 16.21
CA PRO A 18 12.07 -18.37 15.41
C PRO A 18 11.23 -17.36 16.21
N THR A 19 11.09 -17.51 17.53
CA THR A 19 10.31 -16.62 18.41
C THR A 19 11.08 -15.38 18.83
N THR A 20 12.31 -15.56 19.32
CA THR A 20 13.13 -14.46 19.84
C THR A 20 13.99 -13.82 18.76
N GLU A 21 14.48 -14.61 17.80
CA GLU A 21 15.37 -14.20 16.71
C GLU A 21 14.77 -14.53 15.33
N PRO A 22 13.53 -14.06 15.04
CA PRO A 22 12.81 -14.46 13.82
C PRO A 22 13.55 -14.08 12.54
N ILE A 23 14.25 -12.95 12.51
CA ILE A 23 14.94 -12.47 11.31
C ILE A 23 16.14 -13.35 10.97
N GLU A 24 16.93 -13.73 11.97
CA GLU A 24 18.08 -14.61 11.77
C GLU A 24 17.64 -16.02 11.37
N PHE A 25 16.58 -16.52 12.01
CA PHE A 25 15.98 -17.79 11.65
C PHE A 25 15.47 -17.79 10.21
N LEU A 26 14.73 -16.76 9.82
CA LEU A 26 14.25 -16.58 8.45
C LEU A 26 15.40 -16.47 7.46
N ALA A 27 16.49 -15.76 7.79
CA ALA A 27 17.65 -15.64 6.91
C ALA A 27 18.27 -17.01 6.57
N ARG A 28 18.26 -17.96 7.51
CA ARG A 28 18.77 -19.31 7.31
C ARG A 28 17.77 -20.22 6.58
N HIS A 29 16.48 -20.15 6.95
CA HIS A 29 15.51 -21.20 6.61
C HIS A 29 14.38 -20.77 5.65
N VAL A 30 14.30 -19.51 5.21
CA VAL A 30 13.22 -19.00 4.33
C VAL A 30 13.02 -19.79 3.04
N LYS A 31 14.09 -20.40 2.51
CA LYS A 31 14.04 -21.17 1.26
C LYS A 31 13.40 -22.56 1.45
N GLN A 32 13.46 -23.10 2.66
CA GLN A 32 12.97 -24.42 3.00
C GLN A 32 11.51 -24.39 3.48
N LEU A 33 11.06 -23.23 3.97
CA LEU A 33 9.73 -23.06 4.51
C LEU A 33 8.69 -22.81 3.41
N PRO A 34 7.56 -23.55 3.43
CA PRO A 34 6.44 -23.28 2.55
C PRO A 34 5.72 -21.98 2.96
N THR A 35 5.07 -21.32 2.01
CA THR A 35 4.46 -20.00 2.18
C THR A 35 3.43 -19.94 3.32
N HIS A 36 2.63 -20.98 3.50
CA HIS A 36 1.61 -21.00 4.56
C HIS A 36 2.22 -21.01 5.97
N LEU A 37 3.35 -21.71 6.18
CA LEU A 37 4.06 -21.69 7.47
C LEU A 37 4.74 -20.35 7.72
N LEU A 38 5.29 -19.72 6.68
CA LEU A 38 5.86 -18.38 6.76
C LEU A 38 4.81 -17.35 7.23
N LEU A 39 3.58 -17.43 6.71
CA LEU A 39 2.50 -16.51 7.07
C LEU A 39 1.98 -16.76 8.50
N ALA A 40 1.74 -18.01 8.86
CA ALA A 40 1.17 -18.35 10.16
C ALA A 40 2.15 -18.09 11.32
N SER A 41 3.45 -18.33 11.09
CA SER A 41 4.42 -18.34 12.18
C SER A 41 5.12 -17.00 12.38
N PHE A 42 5.21 -16.19 11.32
CA PHE A 42 5.90 -14.89 11.36
C PHE A 42 4.94 -13.72 11.10
N SER A 43 3.67 -13.86 11.50
CA SER A 43 2.66 -12.81 11.39
C SER A 43 2.98 -11.57 12.23
N SER A 44 3.69 -11.75 13.34
CA SER A 44 4.14 -10.67 14.23
C SER A 44 5.30 -9.85 13.66
N VAL A 45 6.03 -10.39 12.68
CA VAL A 45 7.19 -9.72 12.08
C VAL A 45 6.74 -8.75 11.00
N THR A 46 7.07 -7.47 11.17
CA THR A 46 6.62 -6.44 10.25
C THR A 46 7.12 -6.69 8.82
N PRO A 47 6.40 -6.23 7.78
CA PRO A 47 6.88 -6.29 6.40
C PRO A 47 8.25 -5.60 6.20
N LYS A 48 8.53 -4.56 6.98
CA LYS A 48 9.81 -3.83 7.01
C LYS A 48 10.94 -4.71 7.54
N ASP A 49 10.75 -5.38 8.66
CA ASP A 49 11.79 -6.24 9.24
C ASP A 49 12.05 -7.47 8.38
N ARG A 50 11.00 -8.08 7.81
CA ARG A 50 11.13 -9.18 6.85
C ARG A 50 11.94 -8.79 5.61
N SER A 51 11.92 -7.51 5.21
CA SER A 51 12.69 -7.00 4.07
C SER A 51 14.21 -7.01 4.32
N ARG A 52 14.65 -7.15 5.57
CA ARG A 52 16.07 -7.34 5.93
C ARG A 52 16.60 -8.68 5.39
N VAL A 53 15.74 -9.68 5.24
CA VAL A 53 16.09 -10.97 4.63
C VAL A 53 16.14 -10.84 3.10
N SER A 54 17.34 -10.99 2.52
CA SER A 54 17.58 -10.82 1.08
C SER A 54 16.69 -11.72 0.22
N ALA A 55 16.46 -12.97 0.64
CA ALA A 55 15.57 -13.89 -0.08
C ALA A 55 14.12 -13.38 -0.17
N ILE A 56 13.62 -12.69 0.86
CA ILE A 56 12.29 -12.08 0.85
C ILE A 56 12.27 -10.87 -0.08
N ARG A 57 13.30 -10.01 0.00
CA ARG A 57 13.44 -8.85 -0.89
C ARG A 57 13.48 -9.26 -2.36
N ASN A 58 14.26 -10.29 -2.70
CA ASN A 58 14.36 -10.81 -4.07
C ASN A 58 13.03 -11.40 -4.56
N ARG A 59 12.26 -12.06 -3.69
CA ARG A 59 10.90 -12.52 -4.04
C ARG A 59 9.97 -11.35 -4.37
N ARG A 60 10.03 -10.25 -3.60
CA ARG A 60 9.26 -9.03 -3.88
C ARG A 60 9.68 -8.38 -5.19
N LEU A 61 10.98 -8.28 -5.44
CA LEU A 61 11.51 -7.76 -6.70
C LEU A 61 11.01 -8.60 -7.89
N LYS A 62 11.07 -9.93 -7.79
CA LYS A 62 10.53 -10.82 -8.82
C LYS A 62 9.02 -10.67 -9.03
N TYR A 63 8.27 -10.41 -7.97
CA TYR A 63 6.84 -10.13 -8.09
C TYR A 63 6.59 -8.80 -8.82
N LEU A 64 7.41 -7.78 -8.60
CA LEU A 64 7.31 -6.52 -9.36
C LEU A 64 7.57 -6.71 -10.86
N GLU A 65 8.48 -7.61 -11.24
CA GLU A 65 8.73 -7.94 -12.64
C GLU A 65 7.49 -8.53 -13.35
N SER A 66 6.53 -9.09 -12.60
CA SER A 66 5.27 -9.60 -13.15
C SER A 66 4.19 -8.53 -13.39
N ASP A 67 4.53 -7.25 -13.15
CA ASP A 67 3.64 -6.09 -13.25
C ASP A 67 2.27 -6.29 -12.58
N PRO A 68 2.25 -6.43 -11.24
CA PRO A 68 1.03 -6.78 -10.53
C PRO A 68 0.00 -5.64 -10.55
N PRO A 69 -1.28 -5.94 -10.79
CA PRO A 69 -2.33 -4.92 -10.97
C PRO A 69 -2.56 -4.08 -9.72
N GLU A 70 -2.22 -4.59 -8.52
CA GLU A 70 -2.35 -3.87 -7.27
C GLU A 70 -1.34 -2.72 -7.12
N LEU A 71 -0.24 -2.75 -7.87
CA LEU A 71 0.82 -1.74 -7.82
C LEU A 71 0.85 -0.85 -9.07
N GLN A 72 -0.07 -1.06 -10.01
CA GLN A 72 -0.28 -0.16 -11.15
C GLN A 72 -0.91 1.16 -10.69
N PHE A 73 -0.66 2.25 -11.41
CA PHE A 73 -1.04 3.60 -11.02
C PHE A 73 -2.49 3.75 -10.53
N SER A 74 -3.48 3.26 -11.27
CA SER A 74 -4.90 3.41 -10.93
C SER A 74 -5.24 2.82 -9.56
N THR A 75 -4.84 1.57 -9.33
CA THR A 75 -5.06 0.87 -8.05
C THR A 75 -4.20 1.46 -6.94
N ALA A 76 -2.94 1.79 -7.22
CA ALA A 76 -2.02 2.32 -6.23
C ALA A 76 -2.42 3.73 -5.77
N ARG A 77 -2.88 4.59 -6.68
CA ARG A 77 -3.34 5.95 -6.38
C ARG A 77 -4.52 5.95 -5.42
N SER A 78 -5.50 5.08 -5.64
CA SER A 78 -6.65 4.94 -4.74
C SER A 78 -6.29 4.27 -3.41
N THR A 79 -5.29 3.38 -3.40
CA THR A 79 -4.86 2.66 -2.19
C THR A 79 -3.95 3.49 -1.28
N TRP A 80 -3.03 4.25 -1.88
CA TRP A 80 -2.05 5.10 -1.17
C TRP A 80 -2.09 6.55 -1.67
N PRO A 81 -3.24 7.24 -1.56
CA PRO A 81 -3.40 8.57 -2.13
C PRO A 81 -2.50 9.62 -1.49
N LEU A 82 -2.05 9.43 -0.25
CA LEU A 82 -1.12 10.34 0.44
C LEU A 82 0.31 10.28 -0.09
N LEU A 83 0.63 9.31 -0.96
CA LEU A 83 1.96 9.20 -1.58
C LEU A 83 2.01 9.86 -2.96
N TYR A 84 0.86 10.32 -3.49
CA TYR A 84 0.77 10.95 -4.78
C TYR A 84 0.70 12.49 -4.64
N ASP A 85 1.69 13.18 -5.21
CA ASP A 85 1.83 14.63 -5.12
C ASP A 85 1.23 15.39 -6.32
N GLY A 86 0.61 14.69 -7.28
CA GLY A 86 0.03 15.31 -8.46
C GLY A 86 -1.12 16.28 -8.13
N GLN A 87 -1.15 17.43 -8.83
CA GLN A 87 -2.17 18.48 -8.68
C GLN A 87 -3.53 18.16 -9.34
N GLY A 88 -3.69 16.99 -9.95
CA GLY A 88 -4.93 16.59 -10.62
C GLY A 88 -6.12 16.43 -9.66
N GLY A 89 -7.31 16.81 -10.14
CA GLY A 89 -8.57 16.77 -9.40
C GLY A 89 -8.77 15.46 -8.65
N ARG A 90 -8.82 15.53 -7.32
CA ARG A 90 -9.02 14.36 -6.45
C ARG A 90 -10.44 13.85 -6.64
N GLY A 91 -10.60 12.58 -7.01
CA GLY A 91 -11.90 11.99 -7.31
C GLY A 91 -12.37 12.18 -8.76
N GLN A 92 -11.65 12.94 -9.60
CA GLN A 92 -12.09 13.25 -10.96
C GLN A 92 -12.09 12.02 -11.88
N GLN A 93 -11.06 11.18 -11.75
CA GLN A 93 -10.99 9.93 -12.52
C GLN A 93 -12.12 8.98 -12.09
N GLU A 94 -12.37 8.86 -10.78
CA GLU A 94 -13.44 8.05 -10.21
C GLU A 94 -14.82 8.58 -10.63
N GLY A 95 -15.00 9.90 -10.69
CA GLY A 95 -16.19 10.53 -11.22
C GLY A 95 -16.41 10.29 -12.71
N ASP A 96 -15.33 10.26 -13.50
CA ASP A 96 -15.39 9.95 -14.92
C ASP A 96 -15.67 8.46 -15.17
N GLU A 97 -15.11 7.56 -14.36
CA GLU A 97 -15.44 6.13 -14.37
C GLU A 97 -16.91 5.89 -14.01
N GLU A 98 -17.46 6.61 -13.02
CA GLU A 98 -18.87 6.54 -12.62
C GLU A 98 -19.80 7.12 -13.71
N LYS A 99 -19.42 8.22 -14.35
CA LYS A 99 -20.13 8.77 -15.53
C LYS A 99 -20.18 7.75 -16.66
N ASP A 100 -19.06 7.07 -16.91
CA ASP A 100 -18.92 6.05 -17.95
C ASP A 100 -19.74 4.80 -17.66
N TRP A 101 -19.72 4.34 -16.41
CA TRP A 101 -20.57 3.25 -15.95
C TRP A 101 -22.05 3.60 -16.08
N ALA A 102 -22.44 4.81 -15.66
CA ALA A 102 -23.80 5.30 -15.84
C ALA A 102 -24.19 5.31 -17.33
N ALA A 103 -23.30 5.74 -18.21
CA ALA A 103 -23.55 5.78 -19.65
C ALA A 103 -23.73 4.39 -20.30
N LYS A 104 -22.96 3.40 -19.87
CA LYS A 104 -22.84 2.09 -20.55
C LYS A 104 -23.70 1.00 -19.91
N ASP A 105 -23.71 0.93 -18.59
CA ASP A 105 -24.24 -0.23 -17.84
C ASP A 105 -25.51 0.08 -17.06
N PHE A 106 -25.75 1.35 -16.70
CA PHE A 106 -26.94 1.73 -15.96
C PHE A 106 -28.22 1.58 -16.80
N LEU A 107 -29.18 0.79 -16.29
CA LEU A 107 -30.44 0.47 -16.96
C LEU A 107 -30.26 -0.01 -18.41
N GLN A 108 -29.24 -0.83 -18.67
CA GLN A 108 -28.95 -1.41 -20.00
C GLN A 108 -28.79 -0.36 -21.12
N GLY A 109 -28.29 0.84 -20.78
CA GLY A 109 -28.02 1.89 -21.77
C GLY A 109 -29.24 2.69 -22.24
N LEU A 110 -30.34 2.72 -21.47
CA LEU A 110 -31.53 3.53 -21.77
C LEU A 110 -31.22 5.04 -21.71
N THR A 111 -30.85 5.63 -22.85
CA THR A 111 -30.21 6.96 -22.97
C THR A 111 -30.98 8.19 -22.52
N LYS A 112 -32.30 8.12 -22.26
CA LYS A 112 -33.16 9.32 -22.11
C LYS A 112 -32.87 10.16 -20.85
N HIS A 113 -32.38 9.56 -19.76
CA HIS A 113 -32.08 10.27 -18.50
C HIS A 113 -30.66 10.03 -17.98
N VAL A 114 -29.87 9.23 -18.70
CA VAL A 114 -28.57 8.73 -18.25
C VAL A 114 -27.50 9.82 -18.23
N GLY A 115 -27.55 10.80 -19.14
CA GLY A 115 -26.56 11.88 -19.17
C GLY A 115 -26.55 12.73 -17.89
N LYS A 116 -27.72 13.23 -17.47
CA LYS A 116 -27.83 14.05 -16.23
C LYS A 116 -27.54 13.23 -14.98
N LEU A 117 -27.96 11.98 -14.95
CA LEU A 117 -27.71 11.09 -13.83
C LEU A 117 -26.22 10.74 -13.73
N GLY A 118 -25.57 10.42 -14.85
CA GLY A 118 -24.13 10.15 -14.89
C GLY A 118 -23.31 11.35 -14.42
N THR A 119 -23.62 12.56 -14.88
CA THR A 119 -22.97 13.78 -14.37
C THR A 119 -23.16 13.95 -12.87
N LEU A 120 -24.37 13.71 -12.36
CA LEU A 120 -24.67 13.81 -10.94
C LEU A 120 -23.91 12.75 -10.12
N LEU A 121 -23.93 11.49 -10.55
CA LEU A 121 -23.25 10.39 -9.88
C LEU A 121 -21.73 10.60 -9.88
N GLY A 122 -21.15 11.02 -11.00
CA GLY A 122 -19.74 11.35 -11.06
C GLY A 122 -19.35 12.50 -10.13
N GLY A 123 -20.18 13.54 -10.03
CA GLY A 123 -19.97 14.63 -9.06
C GLY A 123 -20.03 14.16 -7.61
N TYR A 124 -20.94 13.23 -7.29
CA TYR A 124 -20.99 12.62 -5.95
C TYR A 124 -19.80 11.70 -5.66
N GLU A 125 -19.25 11.02 -6.66
CA GLU A 125 -18.04 10.21 -6.51
C GLU A 125 -16.82 11.10 -6.25
N GLU A 126 -16.69 12.18 -7.04
CA GLU A 126 -15.66 13.20 -6.86
C GLU A 126 -15.67 13.76 -5.43
N GLU A 127 -16.85 14.15 -4.92
CA GLU A 127 -17.01 14.66 -3.56
C GLU A 127 -16.68 13.60 -2.50
N ARG A 128 -17.07 12.34 -2.72
CA ARG A 128 -16.82 11.24 -1.79
C ARG A 128 -15.32 10.95 -1.64
N GLU A 129 -14.60 10.90 -2.74
CA GLU A 129 -13.15 10.66 -2.71
C GLU A 129 -12.39 11.87 -2.14
N ALA A 130 -12.85 13.10 -2.43
CA ALA A 130 -12.29 14.29 -1.81
C ALA A 130 -12.44 14.28 -0.28
N GLU A 131 -13.59 13.88 0.24
CA GLU A 131 -13.83 13.82 1.70
C GLU A 131 -13.03 12.69 2.37
N ARG A 132 -12.91 11.53 1.72
CA ARG A 132 -12.00 10.46 2.17
C ARG A 132 -10.58 10.96 2.31
N PHE A 133 -10.10 11.69 1.32
CA PHE A 133 -8.75 12.23 1.34
C PHE A 133 -8.55 13.24 2.48
N ARG A 134 -9.52 14.13 2.72
CA ARG A 134 -9.47 15.07 3.85
C ARG A 134 -9.39 14.34 5.19
N THR A 135 -10.18 13.30 5.36
CA THR A 135 -10.18 12.46 6.57
C THR A 135 -8.82 11.81 6.76
N LEU A 136 -8.27 11.18 5.72
CA LEU A 136 -6.99 10.51 5.76
C LEU A 136 -5.82 11.47 6.08
N ARG A 137 -5.88 12.71 5.59
CA ARG A 137 -4.91 13.76 5.95
C ARG A 137 -5.02 14.17 7.42
N ARG A 138 -6.23 14.32 7.95
CA ARG A 138 -6.44 14.63 9.37
C ARG A 138 -5.93 13.50 10.25
N GLU A 139 -6.27 12.25 9.93
CA GLU A 139 -5.78 11.07 10.65
C GLU A 139 -4.25 10.99 10.65
N ARG A 140 -3.59 11.29 9.52
CA ARG A 140 -2.13 11.32 9.47
C ARG A 140 -1.55 12.45 10.31
N ALA A 141 -2.11 13.66 10.22
CA ALA A 141 -1.67 14.79 11.02
C ALA A 141 -1.86 14.52 12.53
N GLU A 142 -2.97 13.89 12.93
CA GLU A 142 -3.23 13.48 14.31
C GLU A 142 -2.26 12.38 14.79
N ALA A 143 -1.88 11.44 13.92
CA ALA A 143 -0.90 10.40 14.25
C ALA A 143 0.55 10.93 14.32
N GLU A 144 0.84 12.00 13.58
CA GLU A 144 2.14 12.68 13.56
C GLU A 144 2.25 13.79 14.62
N PHE A 145 1.13 14.24 15.18
CA PHE A 145 1.08 15.18 16.30
C PHE A 145 1.67 14.52 17.56
N VAL A 146 2.97 14.71 17.75
CA VAL A 146 3.66 14.52 19.03
C VAL A 146 3.40 15.79 19.84
N PRO A 147 2.70 15.74 20.98
CA PRO A 147 2.63 16.89 21.86
C PRO A 147 4.05 17.20 22.35
N GLU A 148 4.62 18.29 21.85
CA GLU A 148 5.91 18.79 22.31
C GLU A 148 5.76 19.19 23.79
N GLU A 149 6.43 18.47 24.69
CA GLU A 149 6.82 19.04 25.97
C GLU A 149 7.94 20.06 25.68
N GLU A 150 7.68 21.31 26.02
CA GLU A 150 8.51 22.49 25.78
C GLU A 150 10.01 22.24 26.01
N SER A 151 10.79 22.25 24.92
CA SER A 151 12.22 22.57 24.97
C SER A 151 12.49 23.65 23.95
N ASP A 152 12.48 24.89 24.42
CA ASP A 152 12.91 26.09 23.71
C ASP A 152 14.35 25.88 23.20
N SER A 153 14.49 25.64 21.89
CA SER A 153 15.77 25.62 21.19
C SER A 153 15.58 26.28 19.83
N ASP A 154 15.83 27.58 19.85
CA ASP A 154 16.08 28.48 18.73
C ASP A 154 17.11 27.87 17.75
N ASP A 155 16.70 27.60 16.51
CA ASP A 155 17.61 27.40 15.37
C ASP A 155 16.94 27.95 14.11
N GLU A 156 17.27 29.21 13.81
CA GLU A 156 17.02 29.91 12.57
C GLU A 156 17.82 29.24 11.43
N ASP A 157 17.15 28.53 10.51
CA ASP A 157 17.51 28.45 9.07
C ASP A 157 16.51 27.57 8.31
N ASP A 158 15.28 28.08 8.14
CA ASP A 158 14.30 27.50 7.20
C ASP A 158 14.45 28.21 5.84
N GLU A 159 15.58 27.98 5.18
CA GLU A 159 15.80 28.32 3.78
C GLU A 159 14.87 27.45 2.91
N PRO A 160 13.95 28.02 2.10
CA PRO A 160 13.10 27.23 1.21
C PRO A 160 13.95 26.61 0.10
N VAL A 161 14.38 25.37 0.32
CA VAL A 161 15.11 24.56 -0.66
C VAL A 161 14.24 24.38 -1.91
N GLY A 162 14.65 25.04 -2.99
CA GLY A 162 14.36 24.64 -4.36
C GLY A 162 12.94 24.92 -4.86
N ARG A 163 12.80 25.93 -5.73
CA ARG A 163 11.70 25.94 -6.72
C ARG A 163 11.87 24.74 -7.64
N ASP A 164 11.16 23.66 -7.35
CA ASP A 164 10.95 22.59 -8.32
C ASP A 164 10.20 23.20 -9.53
N GLU A 165 10.75 23.02 -10.73
CA GLU A 165 9.99 23.24 -11.95
C GLU A 165 8.69 22.41 -11.86
N PRO A 166 7.54 22.93 -12.34
CA PRO A 166 6.30 22.17 -12.29
C PRO A 166 6.49 20.87 -13.07
N MET A 167 6.65 19.75 -12.35
CA MET A 167 6.74 18.43 -12.96
C MET A 167 5.50 18.22 -13.83
N THR A 168 5.68 17.64 -15.01
CA THR A 168 4.54 17.28 -15.85
C THR A 168 3.70 16.21 -15.16
N GLU A 169 2.42 16.08 -15.52
CA GLU A 169 1.55 15.05 -14.95
C GLU A 169 2.15 13.64 -15.13
N ASP A 170 2.78 13.39 -16.28
CA ASP A 170 3.47 12.14 -16.56
C ASP A 170 4.68 11.91 -15.66
N ASP A 171 5.46 12.96 -15.36
CA ASP A 171 6.60 12.87 -14.42
C ASP A 171 6.13 12.56 -12.99
N THR A 172 5.05 13.20 -12.54
CA THR A 172 4.48 12.92 -11.21
C THR A 172 3.93 11.51 -11.10
N LYS A 173 3.37 10.98 -12.19
CA LYS A 173 2.89 9.60 -12.26
C LYS A 173 4.04 8.61 -12.19
N ALA A 174 5.09 8.83 -12.99
CA ALA A 174 6.27 7.96 -13.01
C ALA A 174 7.01 7.95 -11.66
N SER A 175 7.16 9.12 -11.02
CA SER A 175 7.78 9.24 -9.71
C SER A 175 6.98 8.49 -8.63
N PHE A 176 5.65 8.60 -8.67
CA PHE A 176 4.76 7.86 -7.79
C PHE A 176 4.84 6.35 -7.97
N GLU A 177 4.75 5.85 -9.20
CA GLU A 177 4.87 4.41 -9.47
C GLU A 177 6.21 3.86 -8.98
N ARG A 178 7.31 4.61 -9.20
CA ARG A 178 8.62 4.27 -8.66
C ARG A 178 8.61 4.22 -7.13
N LEU A 179 8.05 5.23 -6.47
CA LEU A 179 7.96 5.31 -5.01
C LEU A 179 7.18 4.11 -4.42
N ILE A 180 6.05 3.75 -5.04
CA ILE A 180 5.24 2.59 -4.64
C ILE A 180 6.04 1.30 -4.76
N ARG A 181 6.72 1.09 -5.88
CA ARG A 181 7.57 -0.10 -6.12
C ARG A 181 8.70 -0.20 -5.09
N GLU A 182 9.40 0.90 -4.82
CA GLU A 182 10.47 0.95 -3.83
C GLU A 182 9.95 0.64 -2.41
N ARG A 183 8.88 1.32 -1.99
CA ARG A 183 8.25 1.08 -0.68
C ARG A 183 7.72 -0.35 -0.55
N PHE A 184 7.21 -0.95 -1.63
CA PHE A 184 6.79 -2.34 -1.63
C PHE A 184 7.98 -3.28 -1.34
N ILE A 185 9.10 -3.11 -2.04
CA ILE A 185 10.31 -3.93 -1.85
C ILE A 185 10.76 -3.90 -0.39
N TYR A 186 10.83 -2.70 0.19
CA TYR A 186 11.27 -2.50 1.58
C TYR A 186 10.17 -2.74 2.63
N GLY A 187 8.95 -3.09 2.22
CA GLY A 187 7.84 -3.34 3.14
C GLY A 187 7.44 -2.10 3.94
N LEU A 188 7.56 -0.92 3.30
CA LEU A 188 7.22 0.40 3.82
C LEU A 188 5.88 0.92 3.27
N LEU A 189 5.19 0.13 2.43
CA LEU A 189 3.80 0.42 2.13
C LEU A 189 2.98 0.14 3.38
N GLU A 190 2.32 1.17 3.88
CA GLU A 190 1.36 1.02 4.95
C GLU A 190 0.25 0.09 4.45
N ALA A 191 0.10 -1.04 5.14
CA ALA A 191 -1.10 -1.81 4.99
C ALA A 191 -2.24 -0.91 5.48
N ARG A 192 -3.26 -0.72 4.65
CA ARG A 192 -4.52 -0.11 5.06
C ARG A 192 -4.89 -0.70 6.43
N ARG A 193 -4.78 0.09 7.51
CA ARG A 193 -5.21 -0.31 8.85
C ARG A 193 -6.74 -0.32 8.85
N ARG A 194 -7.34 -1.23 8.08
CA ARG A 194 -8.64 -1.76 8.41
C ARG A 194 -8.34 -2.84 9.44
N THR A 195 -8.72 -2.55 10.68
CA THR A 195 -9.06 -3.59 11.65
C THR A 195 -9.79 -4.71 10.94
N LEU A 196 -9.07 -5.80 10.65
CA LEU A 196 -9.51 -7.15 10.28
C LEU A 196 -8.32 -7.86 9.61
N ASN A 197 -7.64 -8.71 10.39
CA ASN A 197 -6.81 -9.83 9.97
C ASN A 197 -6.21 -9.76 8.54
N LEU A 198 -4.93 -9.35 8.50
CA LEU A 198 -3.99 -9.35 7.38
C LEU A 198 -3.68 -10.75 6.78
N ALA A 199 -4.64 -11.68 6.79
CA ALA A 199 -4.55 -12.98 6.16
C ALA A 199 -5.03 -12.98 4.68
N ASN A 200 -5.77 -11.94 4.25
CA ASN A 200 -6.57 -12.02 3.01
C ASN A 200 -6.15 -11.14 1.82
N LEU A 201 -5.05 -10.39 1.89
CA LEU A 201 -4.56 -9.60 0.74
C LEU A 201 -3.55 -10.35 -0.15
N LEU A 202 -3.24 -11.61 0.16
CA LEU A 202 -2.45 -12.51 -0.70
C LEU A 202 -3.31 -13.64 -1.33
N THR A 203 -4.64 -13.60 -1.16
CA THR A 203 -5.54 -14.71 -1.55
C THR A 203 -6.49 -14.41 -2.72
N SER A 204 -6.44 -13.25 -3.38
CA SER A 204 -7.32 -12.98 -4.54
C SER A 204 -6.78 -13.44 -5.91
N SER A 205 -5.51 -13.85 -6.03
CA SER A 205 -4.91 -14.22 -7.33
C SER A 205 -4.94 -15.73 -7.66
N PHE A 206 -5.43 -16.60 -6.77
CA PHE A 206 -5.49 -18.05 -7.05
C PHE A 206 -6.91 -18.63 -7.01
N ARG A 207 -7.82 -18.00 -7.75
CA ARG A 207 -9.07 -18.63 -8.21
C ARG A 207 -9.51 -18.05 -9.55
N ARG A 208 -8.91 -18.54 -10.65
CA ARG A 208 -9.64 -18.81 -11.90
C ARG A 208 -9.14 -20.14 -12.45
N LYS A 209 -10.01 -21.14 -12.38
CA LYS A 209 -10.05 -22.24 -13.35
C LYS A 209 -10.74 -21.71 -14.59
#